data_AF-C1N2H4-F1
#
_entry.id   AF-C1N2H4-F1
#
_cell.length_a   1.000
_cell.length_b   1.000
_cell.length_c   1.000
_cell.angle_alpha   90.00
_cell.angle_beta   90.00
_cell.angle_gamma   90.00
#
_symmetry.space_group_name_H-M   'P 1'
#
loop_
_entity.id
_entity.type
_entity.pdbx_description
1 polymer ?
#
loop_
_entity_poly.entity_id
_entity_poly.type
_entity_poly.pdbx_seq_one_letter_code
_entity_poly.pdbx_strand_id
1 'polypeptide(L)'
;MANSRGKLEVNVLRAWGLKDTQTFGTQDPYCVVRVNDQRARTRVSVDGGTSPAFHERLTMDVFGHPPHVFVEVRSIHWSPYDRVGVVNADP
;
A
#
# COMPACT_ATOMS: atom_id res chain seq x y z
N MET A 1 19.84 20.70 1.59
CA MET A 1 18.72 19.93 2.17
C MET A 1 17.51 20.14 1.29
N ALA A 2 16.77 19.09 0.92
CA ALA A 2 15.58 19.24 0.08
C ALA A 2 14.46 19.94 0.88
N ASN A 3 13.86 20.99 0.33
CA ASN A 3 12.79 21.74 0.99
C ASN A 3 11.45 21.05 0.71
N SER A 4 10.69 20.72 1.76
CA SER A 4 9.33 20.16 1.62
C SER A 4 8.41 21.25 1.04
N ARG A 5 7.67 20.91 -0.03
CA ARG A 5 6.69 21.77 -0.69
C ARG A 5 5.29 21.63 -0.08
N GLY A 6 5.08 20.63 0.76
CA GLY A 6 3.78 20.33 1.38
C GLY A 6 3.73 18.89 1.90
N LYS A 7 2.58 18.51 2.45
CA LYS A 7 2.32 17.15 2.93
C LYS A 7 1.25 16.51 2.06
N LEU A 8 1.49 15.26 1.65
CA LEU A 8 0.50 14.40 1.03
C LEU A 8 -0.07 13.48 2.11
N GLU A 9 -1.39 13.50 2.26
CA GLU A 9 -2.12 12.56 3.10
C GLU A 9 -2.76 11.49 2.22
N VAL A 10 -2.43 10.23 2.46
CA VAL A 10 -3.00 9.09 1.74
C VAL A 10 -3.82 8.26 2.72
N ASN A 11 -5.14 8.26 2.51
CA ASN A 11 -6.10 7.50 3.30
C ASN A 11 -6.36 6.15 2.62
N VAL A 12 -5.70 5.11 3.13
CA VAL A 12 -5.83 3.73 2.63
C VAL A 12 -6.99 3.06 3.35
N LEU A 13 -8.14 2.95 2.68
CA LEU A 13 -9.37 2.44 3.29
C LEU A 13 -9.48 0.92 3.22
N ARG A 14 -9.54 0.36 2.02
CA ARG A 14 -9.71 -1.08 1.77
C ARG A 14 -9.22 -1.48 0.38
N ALA A 15 -9.04 -2.77 0.17
CA ALA A 15 -8.91 -3.37 -1.15
C ALA A 15 -10.01 -4.43 -1.35
N TRP A 16 -10.29 -4.79 -2.61
CA TRP A 16 -11.20 -5.88 -2.95
C TRP A 16 -10.72 -6.58 -4.21
N GLY A 17 -11.06 -7.86 -4.36
CA GLY A 17 -10.68 -8.67 -5.53
C GLY A 17 -9.18 -8.91 -5.63
N LEU A 18 -8.46 -8.95 -4.50
CA LEU A 18 -7.06 -9.35 -4.51
C LEU A 18 -6.95 -10.79 -5.01
N LYS A 19 -5.90 -11.07 -5.81
CA LYS A 19 -5.62 -12.43 -6.25
C LYS A 19 -5.41 -13.30 -5.02
N ASP A 20 -6.14 -14.39 -4.92
CA ASP A 20 -5.84 -15.42 -3.94
C ASP A 20 -4.64 -16.23 -4.43
N THR A 21 -3.53 -16.10 -3.71
CA THR A 21 -2.28 -16.82 -4.02
C THR A 21 -1.99 -17.93 -3.02
N GLN A 22 -2.91 -18.18 -2.08
CA GLN A 22 -2.69 -19.17 -1.03
C GLN A 22 -3.39 -20.49 -1.32
N THR A 23 -2.66 -21.58 -1.09
CA THR A 23 -3.22 -22.94 -1.12
C THR A 23 -3.80 -23.35 0.23
N PHE A 24 -3.30 -22.76 1.33
CA PHE A 24 -3.76 -22.99 2.70
C PHE A 24 -3.66 -21.71 3.52
N GLY A 25 -4.63 -21.47 4.40
CA GLY A 25 -4.71 -20.28 5.26
C GLY A 25 -5.50 -19.12 4.65
N THR A 26 -5.52 -17.99 5.36
CA THR A 26 -6.10 -16.73 4.89
C THR A 26 -5.00 -15.71 4.72
N GLN A 27 -5.01 -14.97 3.61
CA GLN A 27 -3.89 -14.07 3.31
C GLN A 27 -3.88 -12.85 4.23
N ASP A 28 -2.68 -12.35 4.49
CA ASP A 28 -2.39 -11.23 5.38
C ASP A 28 -1.93 -10.00 4.58
N PRO A 29 -2.85 -9.29 3.91
CA PRO A 29 -2.49 -8.20 3.01
C PRO A 29 -2.06 -6.93 3.77
N TYR A 30 -1.24 -6.12 3.12
CA TYR A 30 -0.87 -4.75 3.49
C TYR A 30 -0.64 -3.90 2.24
N CYS A 31 -0.88 -2.59 2.36
CA CYS A 31 -0.65 -1.65 1.28
C CYS A 31 0.71 -0.98 1.41
N VAL A 32 1.37 -0.77 0.28
CA VAL A 32 2.60 -0.01 0.13
C VAL A 32 2.28 1.20 -0.74
N VAL A 33 2.51 2.39 -0.19
CA VAL A 33 2.38 3.65 -0.91
C VAL A 33 3.77 4.18 -1.20
N ARG A 34 4.05 4.44 -2.47
CA ARG A 34 5.28 5.09 -2.93
C ARG A 34 4.96 6.48 -3.45
N VAL A 35 5.73 7.47 -2.99
CA VAL A 35 5.64 8.86 -3.44
C VAL A 35 7.05 9.28 -3.83
N ASN A 36 7.32 9.36 -5.14
CA ASN A 36 8.68 9.49 -5.67
C ASN A 36 9.60 8.39 -5.08
N ASP A 37 10.69 8.78 -4.41
CA ASP A 37 11.65 7.87 -3.77
C ASP A 37 11.26 7.43 -2.34
N GLN A 38 10.17 7.97 -1.80
CA GLN A 38 9.70 7.63 -0.46
C GLN A 38 8.72 6.47 -0.48
N ARG A 39 8.71 5.68 0.60
CA ARG A 39 7.80 4.55 0.79
C ARG A 39 7.18 4.59 2.18
N ALA A 40 5.87 4.47 2.25
CA ALA A 40 5.11 4.18 3.46
C ALA A 40 4.32 2.87 3.27
N ARG A 41 3.91 2.25 4.36
CA ARG A 41 3.06 1.05 4.32
C ARG A 41 2.05 1.06 5.44
N THR A 42 0.91 0.40 5.21
CA THR A 42 -0.05 0.15 6.28
C THR A 42 0.44 -0.94 7.23
N ARG A 43 -0.22 -1.10 8.38
CA ARG A 43 -0.19 -2.37 9.11
C ARG A 43 -0.78 -3.48 8.25
N VAL A 44 -0.45 -4.70 8.67
CA VAL A 44 -0.95 -5.94 8.07
C VAL A 44 -2.38 -6.16 8.55
N SER A 45 -3.28 -6.44 7.61
CA SER A 45 -4.61 -6.95 7.91
C SER A 45 -4.50 -8.46 8.12
N VAL A 46 -4.37 -8.88 9.38
CA VAL A 46 -4.31 -10.30 9.74
C VAL A 46 -5.61 -10.99 9.33
N ASP A 47 -5.49 -12.13 8.64
CA ASP A 47 -6.60 -12.88 8.04
C ASP A 47 -7.51 -12.01 7.14
N GLY A 48 -6.94 -11.00 6.48
CA GLY A 48 -7.66 -10.02 5.67
C GLY A 48 -8.24 -10.56 4.35
N GLY A 49 -7.75 -11.72 3.89
CA GLY A 49 -8.27 -12.40 2.71
C GLY A 49 -8.16 -11.55 1.43
N THR A 50 -9.08 -11.76 0.50
CA THR A 50 -9.06 -11.06 -0.80
C THR A 50 -9.70 -9.67 -0.76
N SER A 51 -10.27 -9.26 0.38
CA SER A 51 -10.99 -7.98 0.54
C SER A 51 -10.70 -7.31 1.90
N PRO A 52 -9.44 -6.95 2.18
CA PRO A 52 -9.03 -6.40 3.47
C PRO A 52 -9.46 -4.95 3.68
N ALA A 53 -9.67 -4.58 4.94
CA ALA A 53 -9.88 -3.21 5.39
C ALA A 53 -8.67 -2.74 6.21
N PHE A 54 -8.10 -1.59 5.85
CA PHE A 54 -6.91 -1.02 6.48
C PHE A 54 -7.26 0.19 7.37
N HIS A 55 -8.11 1.08 6.86
CA HIS A 55 -8.50 2.34 7.52
C HIS A 55 -7.30 3.11 8.11
N GLU A 56 -6.23 3.22 7.33
CA GLU A 56 -4.97 3.81 7.78
C GLU A 56 -4.61 5.05 6.98
N ARG A 57 -4.15 6.05 7.73
CA ARG A 57 -3.67 7.31 7.19
C ARG A 57 -2.16 7.31 7.17
N LEU A 58 -1.58 7.52 5.99
CA LEU A 58 -0.16 7.67 5.78
C LEU A 58 0.12 9.12 5.37
N THR A 59 1.07 9.78 6.05
CA THR A 59 1.49 11.15 5.72
C THR A 59 2.92 11.12 5.21
N MET A 60 3.16 11.79 4.07
CA MET A 60 4.48 11.87 3.45
C MET A 60 4.77 13.31 3.04
N ASP A 61 6.02 13.74 3.19
CA ASP A 61 6.45 15.05 2.69
C ASP A 61 6.59 15.02 1.17
N VAL A 62 6.18 16.08 0.49
CA VAL A 62 6.34 16.22 -0.97
C VAL A 62 7.57 17.08 -1.23
N PHE A 63 8.57 16.53 -1.91
CA PHE A 63 9.81 17.23 -2.26
C PHE A 63 9.95 17.34 -3.78
N GLY A 64 10.55 18.45 -4.24
CA GLY A 64 11.02 18.57 -5.62
C GLY A 64 9.88 18.62 -6.65
N HIS A 65 9.94 17.72 -7.64
CA HIS A 65 8.99 17.65 -8.76
C HIS A 65 7.57 17.22 -8.30
N PRO A 66 6.54 17.31 -9.17
CA PRO A 66 5.21 16.81 -8.85
C PRO A 66 5.25 15.37 -8.31
N PRO A 67 4.41 15.04 -7.31
CA PRO A 67 4.41 13.72 -6.72
C PRO A 67 3.84 12.70 -7.70
N HIS A 68 4.59 11.63 -7.96
CA HIS A 68 4.08 10.43 -8.61
C HIS A 68 3.74 9.39 -7.53
N VAL A 69 2.46 9.01 -7.44
CA VAL A 69 1.95 8.14 -6.37
C VAL A 69 1.62 6.75 -6.92
N PHE A 70 2.30 5.74 -6.41
CA PHE A 70 2.08 4.34 -6.76
C PHE A 70 1.62 3.55 -5.54
N VAL A 71 0.54 2.77 -5.68
CA VAL A 71 0.03 1.92 -4.60
C VAL A 71 0.08 0.45 -5.00
N GLU A 72 0.65 -0.37 -4.12
CA GLU A 72 0.79 -1.81 -4.30
C GLU A 72 0.23 -2.55 -3.07
N VAL A 73 -0.55 -3.61 -3.29
CA VAL A 73 -1.02 -4.49 -2.21
C VAL A 73 -0.22 -5.78 -2.23
N ARG A 74 0.34 -6.15 -1.08
CA ARG A 74 1.18 -7.34 -0.87
C ARG A 74 0.62 -8.19 0.26
N SER A 75 0.87 -9.50 0.24
CA SER A 75 0.54 -10.40 1.35
C SER A 75 1.81 -10.91 2.05
N ILE A 76 1.76 -11.12 3.36
CA ILE A 76 2.87 -11.71 4.14
C ILE A 76 2.51 -13.16 4.46
N HIS A 77 3.10 -14.14 3.77
CA HIS A 77 3.00 -15.55 4.14
C HIS A 77 4.26 -16.34 3.77
N TRP A 78 4.28 -17.64 4.12
CA TRP A 78 5.44 -18.56 4.04
C TRP A 78 6.03 -18.74 2.62
N SER A 79 5.31 -18.36 1.58
CA SER A 79 5.83 -18.18 0.21
C SER A 79 6.03 -16.67 -0.05
N PRO A 80 7.17 -16.23 -0.61
CA PRO A 80 7.65 -14.86 -0.47
C PRO A 80 6.76 -13.82 -1.17
N TYR A 81 6.12 -12.97 -0.37
CA TYR A 81 5.67 -11.62 -0.74
C TYR A 81 4.96 -11.47 -2.09
N ASP A 82 4.03 -12.34 -2.40
CA ASP A 82 3.27 -12.25 -3.65
C ASP A 82 2.55 -10.90 -3.75
N ARG A 83 2.72 -10.27 -4.91
CA ARG A 83 1.97 -9.06 -5.29
C ARG A 83 0.56 -9.49 -5.67
N VAL A 84 -0.41 -9.08 -4.87
CA VAL A 84 -1.82 -9.51 -5.01
C VAL A 84 -2.71 -8.45 -5.65
N GLY A 85 -2.22 -7.21 -5.78
CA GLY A 85 -2.92 -6.12 -6.46
C GLY A 85 -2.05 -4.89 -6.73
N VAL A 86 -2.47 -4.08 -7.70
CA VAL A 86 -1.81 -2.82 -8.12
C VAL A 86 -2.87 -1.79 -8.42
N VAL A 87 -2.68 -0.57 -7.94
CA VAL A 87 -3.44 0.60 -8.39
C VAL A 87 -2.47 1.73 -8.64
N ASN A 88 -2.52 2.30 -9.85
CA ASN A 88 -1.89 3.61 -10.08
C ASN A 88 -2.85 4.66 -9.55
N ALA A 89 -2.37 5.54 -8.68
CA ALA A 89 -3.14 6.66 -8.17
C ALA A 89 -2.52 7.91 -8.77
N ASP A 90 -2.89 8.23 -10.02
CA ASP A 90 -2.51 9.53 -10.58
C ASP A 90 -3.31 10.61 -9.81
N PRO A 91 -2.63 11.59 -9.19
CA PRO A 91 -3.29 12.69 -8.48
C PRO A 91 -4.01 13.66 -9.42
#